data_AF-A0A7S7LYA7-F1
#
_entry.id   AF-A0A7S7LYA7-F1
#
_cell.length_a   1.000
_cell.length_b   1.000
_cell.length_c   1.000
_cell.angle_alpha   90.00
_cell.angle_beta   90.00
_cell.angle_gamma   90.00
#
_symmetry.space_group_name_H-M   'P 1'
#
loop_
_entity.id
_entity.type
_entity.pdbx_description
1 polymer ?
#
loop_
_entity_poly.entity_id
_entity_poly.type
_entity_poly.pdbx_seq_one_letter_code
_entity_poly.pdbx_strand_id
1 'polypeptide(L)'
;MELKDVILSTLAEMEDTNTDKSDKKPINNFQIKLKKEVKEEVFTEDEREYTQEKTSSDEMIFLISMRERLLVLFEGFQAPNNTNIEAKVDMTLNFLEYVLITLDERVLELEKGTSI
;
A
#
# COMPACT_ATOMS: atom_id res chain seq x y z
N MET A 1 23.40 -7.74 -9.29
CA MET A 1 23.66 -6.96 -8.06
C MET A 1 22.98 -7.68 -6.93
N GLU A 2 23.64 -7.85 -5.79
CA GLU A 2 23.01 -8.42 -4.60
C GLU A 2 22.09 -7.36 -3.97
N LEU A 3 21.00 -7.79 -3.32
CA LEU A 3 20.01 -6.88 -2.70
C LEU A 3 20.66 -5.89 -1.72
N LYS A 4 21.72 -6.36 -1.03
CA LYS A 4 22.54 -5.57 -0.12
C LYS A 4 23.19 -4.36 -0.81
N ASP A 5 23.67 -4.54 -2.04
CA ASP A 5 24.33 -3.48 -2.81
C ASP A 5 23.33 -2.41 -3.26
N VAL A 6 22.10 -2.83 -3.60
CA VAL A 6 21.01 -1.93 -3.99
C VAL A 6 20.49 -1.11 -2.79
N ILE A 7 20.40 -1.73 -1.61
CA ILE A 7 20.01 -1.04 -0.37
C ILE A 7 21.09 -0.01 0.03
N LEU A 8 22.37 -0.39 -0.04
CA LEU A 8 23.48 0.52 0.27
C LEU A 8 23.58 1.69 -0.71
N SER A 9 23.34 1.46 -2.01
CA SER A 9 23.32 2.56 -2.98
C SER A 9 22.17 3.53 -2.72
N THR A 10 20.99 3.00 -2.37
CA THR A 10 19.81 3.83 -2.05
C THR A 10 20.02 4.64 -0.78
N LEU A 11 20.63 4.06 0.26
CA LEU A 11 20.97 4.76 1.51
C LEU A 11 21.97 5.90 1.26
N ALA A 12 23.00 5.66 0.45
CA ALA A 12 23.99 6.68 0.08
C ALA A 12 23.34 7.86 -0.68
N GLU A 13 22.45 7.56 -1.64
CA GLU A 13 21.70 8.60 -2.37
C GLU A 13 20.81 9.47 -1.46
N MET A 14 20.29 8.92 -0.36
CA MET A 14 19.50 9.67 0.62
C MET A 14 20.35 10.53 1.55
N GLU A 15 21.55 10.08 1.94
CA GLU A 15 22.47 10.85 2.79
C GLU A 15 22.98 12.12 2.08
N ASP A 16 23.23 12.03 0.77
CA ASP A 16 23.71 13.15 -0.06
C ASP A 16 22.72 14.33 -0.18
N THR A 17 21.45 14.14 0.20
CA THR A 17 20.41 15.19 0.16
C THR A 17 20.31 16.05 1.42
N ASN A 18 21.08 15.75 2.48
CA ASN A 18 20.92 16.38 3.79
C ASN A 18 21.87 17.55 4.11
N THR A 19 22.58 18.10 3.12
CA THR A 19 23.38 19.32 3.28
C THR A 19 22.79 20.52 2.53
N ASP A 20 21.57 20.96 2.88
CA ASP A 20 21.30 22.40 2.94
C ASP A 20 20.04 22.75 3.73
N LYS A 21 20.08 23.92 4.36
CA LYS A 21 19.12 24.42 5.33
C LYS A 21 17.76 24.78 4.71
N SER A 22 16.72 24.57 5.52
CA SER A 22 15.43 25.30 5.56
C SER A 22 14.60 25.41 4.28
N ASP A 23 13.62 24.53 4.14
CA ASP A 23 12.24 24.90 3.80
C ASP A 23 11.30 23.73 4.12
N LYS A 24 10.68 23.76 5.30
CA LYS A 24 9.53 22.89 5.62
C LYS A 24 8.32 23.39 4.82
N LYS A 25 8.29 23.11 3.52
CA LYS A 25 7.03 23.17 2.76
C LYS A 25 6.19 21.97 3.19
N PRO A 26 4.91 22.16 3.56
CA PRO A 26 4.03 21.02 3.79
C PRO A 26 3.96 20.24 2.48
N ILE A 27 4.27 18.94 2.55
CA ILE A 27 4.02 17.98 1.46
C ILE A 27 2.50 17.88 1.35
N ASN A 28 1.92 18.85 0.66
CA ASN A 28 0.49 19.03 0.52
C ASN A 28 0.15 18.73 -0.93
N ASN A 29 0.15 17.44 -1.30
CA ASN A 29 -0.61 16.95 -2.47
C ASN A 29 -0.62 15.42 -2.67
N PHE A 30 -1.01 14.64 -1.65
CA PHE A 30 -1.59 13.32 -1.94
C PHE A 30 -3.11 13.44 -2.06
N GLN A 31 -3.59 14.33 -2.94
CA GLN A 31 -4.99 14.34 -3.35
C GLN A 31 -5.16 13.33 -4.50
N ILE A 32 -5.28 12.05 -4.17
CA ILE A 32 -5.82 11.07 -5.12
C ILE A 32 -7.31 11.41 -5.31
N LYS A 33 -7.62 12.20 -6.34
CA LYS A 33 -8.97 12.30 -6.89
C LYS A 33 -9.32 10.98 -7.60
N LEU A 34 -9.65 9.95 -6.84
CA LEU A 34 -10.40 8.81 -7.39
C LEU A 34 -11.87 9.18 -7.31
N LYS A 35 -12.48 9.47 -8.47
CA LYS A 35 -13.93 9.62 -8.60
C LYS A 35 -14.59 8.35 -8.08
N LYS A 36 -15.41 8.53 -7.06
CA LYS A 36 -16.32 7.54 -6.48
C LYS A 36 -17.42 7.22 -7.49
N GLU A 37 -17.38 6.03 -8.08
CA GLU A 37 -18.57 5.36 -8.62
C GLU A 37 -18.52 3.90 -8.14
N VAL A 38 -19.01 3.69 -6.92
CA VAL A 38 -19.42 2.35 -6.46
C VAL A 38 -20.80 2.14 -7.05
N LYS A 39 -20.90 1.37 -8.14
CA LYS A 39 -22.16 0.78 -8.59
C LYS A 39 -22.27 -0.60 -7.96
N GLU A 40 -23.28 -0.76 -7.10
CA GLU A 40 -23.86 -2.06 -6.77
C GLU A 40 -24.44 -2.65 -8.06
N GLU A 41 -23.82 -3.69 -8.60
CA GLU A 41 -24.48 -4.56 -9.57
C GLU A 41 -24.43 -6.00 -9.05
N VAL A 42 -25.61 -6.45 -8.62
CA VAL A 42 -25.99 -7.84 -8.38
C VAL A 42 -25.93 -8.58 -9.71
N PHE A 43 -25.22 -9.71 -9.79
CA PHE A 43 -25.33 -10.62 -10.94
C PHE A 43 -25.40 -12.08 -10.48
N THR A 44 -26.40 -12.77 -11.03
CA THR A 44 -26.71 -14.20 -10.87
C THR A 44 -26.26 -14.99 -12.10
N GLU A 45 -25.71 -16.18 -11.82
CA GLU A 45 -25.68 -17.43 -12.63
C GLU A 45 -24.86 -17.46 -13.94
N ASP A 46 -23.64 -18.04 -13.88
CA ASP A 46 -23.19 -19.12 -14.79
C ASP A 46 -21.92 -19.84 -14.27
N GLU A 47 -22.03 -21.13 -13.91
CA GLU A 47 -21.07 -21.88 -13.08
C GLU A 47 -19.70 -22.23 -13.74
N ARG A 48 -19.34 -21.62 -14.87
CA ARG A 48 -17.99 -21.73 -15.46
C ARG A 48 -17.28 -20.39 -15.70
N GLU A 49 -18.00 -19.27 -15.70
CA GLU A 49 -17.43 -17.90 -15.65
C GLU A 49 -17.23 -17.40 -14.22
N TYR A 50 -17.98 -17.97 -13.27
CA TYR A 50 -17.95 -17.60 -11.85
C TYR A 50 -16.56 -17.65 -11.21
N THR A 51 -15.63 -18.51 -11.64
CA THR A 51 -14.31 -18.63 -11.00
C THR A 51 -13.36 -17.51 -11.43
N GLN A 52 -13.40 -17.08 -12.69
CA GLN A 52 -12.58 -15.95 -13.18
C GLN A 52 -13.13 -14.59 -12.73
N GLU A 53 -14.47 -14.41 -12.74
CA GLU A 53 -15.05 -13.16 -12.25
C GLU A 53 -14.92 -13.01 -10.73
N LYS A 54 -15.08 -14.12 -9.98
CA LYS A 54 -14.89 -14.10 -8.53
C LYS A 54 -13.44 -13.81 -8.14
N THR A 55 -12.45 -14.40 -8.81
CA THR A 55 -11.03 -14.10 -8.53
C THR A 55 -10.67 -12.65 -8.87
N SER A 56 -11.21 -12.10 -9.97
CA SER A 56 -11.07 -10.69 -10.32
C SER A 56 -11.75 -9.76 -9.29
N SER A 57 -12.94 -10.12 -8.82
CA SER A 57 -13.68 -9.40 -7.79
C SER A 57 -12.97 -9.43 -6.43
N ASP A 58 -12.48 -10.60 -6.02
CA ASP A 58 -11.75 -10.81 -4.77
C ASP A 58 -10.44 -10.01 -4.76
N GLU A 59 -9.73 -9.96 -5.90
CA GLU A 59 -8.52 -9.14 -6.04
C GLU A 59 -8.83 -7.64 -6.01
N MET A 60 -9.91 -7.22 -6.66
CA MET A 60 -10.36 -5.84 -6.59
C MET A 60 -10.68 -5.42 -5.15
N ILE A 61 -11.36 -6.28 -4.39
CA ILE A 61 -11.68 -6.04 -2.97
C ILE A 61 -10.39 -5.95 -2.14
N PHE A 62 -9.44 -6.86 -2.35
CA PHE A 62 -8.13 -6.82 -1.68
C PHE A 62 -7.42 -5.49 -1.91
N LEU A 63 -7.30 -5.07 -3.18
CA LEU A 63 -6.63 -3.83 -3.56
C LEU A 63 -7.33 -2.58 -3.02
N ILE A 64 -8.68 -2.54 -3.05
CA ILE A 64 -9.47 -1.46 -2.43
C ILE A 64 -9.17 -1.40 -0.93
N SER A 65 -9.21 -2.53 -0.24
CA SER A 65 -8.96 -2.58 1.20
C SER A 65 -7.54 -2.12 1.56
N MET A 66 -6.54 -2.46 0.75
CA MET A 66 -5.16 -2.03 0.94
C MET A 66 -5.00 -0.53 0.74
N ARG A 67 -5.66 0.01 -0.30
CA ARG A 67 -5.71 1.44 -0.53
C ARG A 67 -6.32 2.19 0.64
N GLU A 68 -7.43 1.71 1.19
CA GLU A 68 -8.08 2.35 2.34
C GLU A 68 -7.19 2.37 3.58
N ARG A 69 -6.51 1.25 3.89
CA ARG A 69 -5.57 1.19 5.02
C ARG A 69 -4.42 2.20 4.87
N LEU A 70 -3.87 2.35 3.66
CA LEU A 70 -2.84 3.34 3.36
C LEU A 70 -3.35 4.78 3.55
N LEU A 71 -4.57 5.07 3.10
CA LEU A 71 -5.16 6.40 3.27
C LEU A 71 -5.34 6.74 4.75
N VAL A 72 -5.88 5.82 5.55
CA VAL A 72 -6.05 6.01 7.00
C VAL A 72 -4.71 6.21 7.70
N LEU A 73 -3.66 5.48 7.30
CA LEU A 73 -2.31 5.68 7.84
C LEU A 73 -1.80 7.10 7.55
N PHE A 74 -1.96 7.58 6.31
CA PHE A 74 -1.54 8.93 5.93
C PHE A 74 -2.34 10.02 6.65
N GLU A 75 -3.65 9.86 6.79
CA GLU A 75 -4.48 10.75 7.61
C GLU A 75 -3.98 10.79 9.07
N GLY A 76 -3.68 9.62 9.64
CA GLY A 76 -3.12 9.50 10.99
C GLY A 76 -1.75 10.18 11.16
N PHE A 77 -0.91 10.18 10.13
CA PHE A 77 0.38 10.89 10.15
C PHE A 77 0.25 12.40 9.97
N GLN A 78 -0.78 12.87 9.28
CA GLN A 78 -1.06 14.29 9.13
C GLN A 78 -1.82 14.89 10.33
N ALA A 79 -2.32 14.05 11.25
CA ALA A 79 -3.04 14.50 12.43
C ALA A 79 -2.18 15.44 13.31
N PRO A 80 -2.72 16.59 13.75
CA PRO A 80 -1.95 17.65 14.41
C PRO A 80 -1.40 17.23 15.78
N ASN A 81 -2.00 16.21 16.41
CA ASN A 81 -1.56 15.60 17.66
C ASN A 81 -0.47 14.54 17.48
N ASN A 82 -0.18 14.12 16.24
CA ASN A 82 0.86 13.16 15.93
C ASN A 82 2.13 13.91 15.48
N THR A 83 2.90 14.45 16.42
CA THR A 83 4.12 15.24 16.11
C THR A 83 5.42 14.47 16.30
N ASN A 84 5.37 13.33 17.02
CA ASN A 84 6.56 12.51 17.29
C ASN A 84 6.98 11.75 16.02
N ILE A 85 8.11 12.15 15.44
CA ILE A 85 8.64 11.56 14.21
C ILE A 85 9.13 10.12 14.41
N GLU A 86 9.73 9.80 15.55
CA GLU A 86 10.22 8.44 15.84
C GLU A 86 9.05 7.46 15.91
N ALA A 87 7.97 7.85 16.60
CA ALA A 87 6.75 7.05 16.65
C ALA A 87 6.10 6.86 15.27
N LYS A 88 6.16 7.88 14.39
CA LYS A 88 5.68 7.76 13.01
C LYS A 88 6.52 6.79 12.20
N VAL A 89 7.85 6.87 12.31
CA VAL A 89 8.77 5.97 11.61
C VAL A 89 8.56 4.53 12.08
N ASP A 90 8.49 4.30 13.38
CA ASP A 90 8.24 2.98 13.95
C ASP A 90 6.89 2.41 13.48
N MET A 91 5.81 3.20 13.56
CA MET A 91 4.50 2.81 13.05
C MET A 91 4.52 2.53 11.54
N THR A 92 5.29 3.30 10.77
CA THR A 92 5.43 3.09 9.32
C THR A 92 6.15 1.77 9.04
N LEU A 93 7.25 1.49 9.73
CA LEU A 93 8.01 0.25 9.57
C LEU A 93 7.13 -0.97 9.91
N ASN A 94 6.45 -0.93 11.06
CA ASN A 94 5.55 -2.00 11.47
C ASN A 94 4.41 -2.22 10.45
N PHE A 95 3.85 -1.13 9.90
CA PHE A 95 2.83 -1.23 8.87
C PHE A 95 3.38 -1.83 7.56
N LEU A 96 4.58 -1.42 7.12
CA LEU A 96 5.19 -1.96 5.91
C LEU A 96 5.54 -3.44 6.06
N GLU A 97 6.01 -3.87 7.23
CA GLU A 97 6.22 -5.30 7.53
C GLU A 97 4.91 -6.07 7.45
N TYR A 98 3.83 -5.55 8.05
CA TYR A 98 2.50 -6.13 7.92
C TYR A 98 2.04 -6.23 6.45
N VAL A 99 2.25 -5.17 5.66
CA VAL A 99 1.89 -5.17 4.23
C VAL A 99 2.68 -6.22 3.47
N LEU A 100 3.99 -6.37 3.73
CA LEU A 100 4.81 -7.39 3.09
C LEU A 100 4.29 -8.80 3.37
N ILE A 101 4.01 -9.11 4.64
CA ILE A 101 3.44 -10.42 5.03
C ILE A 101 2.09 -10.64 4.34
N THR A 102 1.23 -9.61 4.33
CA THR A 102 -0.09 -9.68 3.69
C THR A 102 0.02 -9.91 2.17
N LEU A 103 1.02 -9.31 1.52
CA LEU A 103 1.27 -9.53 0.09
C LEU A 103 1.79 -10.94 -0.16
N ASP A 104 2.72 -11.45 0.66
CA ASP A 104 3.24 -12.81 0.53
C ASP A 104 2.12 -13.85 0.70
N GLU A 105 1.25 -13.66 1.70
CA GLU A 105 0.05 -14.48 1.91
C GLU A 105 -0.86 -14.45 0.67
N ARG A 106 -1.12 -13.26 0.12
CA ARG A 106 -1.98 -13.10 -1.04
C ARG A 106 -1.39 -13.74 -2.30
N VAL A 107 -0.09 -13.58 -2.55
CA VAL A 107 0.60 -14.22 -3.67
C VAL A 107 0.50 -15.73 -3.56
N LEU A 108 0.73 -16.28 -2.36
CA LEU A 108 0.64 -17.71 -2.11
C LEU A 108 -0.79 -18.26 -2.26
N GLU A 109 -1.82 -17.48 -1.90
CA GLU A 109 -3.22 -17.81 -2.21
C GLU A 109 -3.47 -17.88 -3.72
N LEU A 110 -2.99 -16.89 -4.48
CA LEU A 110 -3.16 -16.83 -5.93
C LEU A 110 -2.40 -17.96 -6.65
N GLU A 111 -1.19 -18.28 -6.22
CA GLU A 111 -0.41 -19.42 -6.74
C GLU A 111 -1.14 -20.76 -6.52
N LYS A 112 -1.68 -20.96 -5.30
CA LYS A 112 -2.48 -22.17 -4.98
C LYS A 112 -3.78 -22.23 -5.77
N GLY A 113 -4.44 -21.09 -5.99
CA GLY A 113 -5.68 -21.00 -6.77
C GLY A 113 -5.47 -21.18 -8.28
N THR A 114 -4.28 -20.91 -8.80
CA THR A 114 -3.91 -21.07 -10.23
C THR A 114 -3.51 -22.51 -10.57
N SER A 115 -3.28 -23.36 -9.57
CA SER A 115 -2.68 -24.69 -9.75
C SER A 115 -3.70 -25.84 -9.95
N ILE A 116 -4.92 -25.55 -10.41
CA ILE A 116 -5.98 -26.55 -10.72
C ILE A 116 -6.34 -26.48 -12.20
#